data_AF-A0A7W4JU80-F1
#
_entry.id   AF-A0A7W4JU80-F1
#
_cell.length_a   1.000
_cell.length_b   1.000
_cell.length_c   1.000
_cell.angle_alpha   90.00
_cell.angle_beta   90.00
_cell.angle_gamma   90.00
#
_symmetry.space_group_name_H-M   'P 1'
#
loop_
_entity.id
_entity.type
_entity.pdbx_description
1 polymer ?
#
loop_
_entity_poly.entity_id
_entity_poly.type
_entity_poly.pdbx_seq_one_letter_code
_entity_poly.pdbx_strand_id
1 'polypeptide(L)'
;MRDRDAGFTLIEVLIAFVIAMLALGVVYEGMIGGIAATQLSNRTEEAISRAQSHLAAVGHGLRIAPLVQGGDDGSGFTWQIRIVPDQSGVADQGPAMVLYQVEVTESWPDATTAGGHRTVVLRTRRLGTRVGAP
;
A
#
# COMPACT_ATOMS: atom_id res chain seq x y z
N MET A 1 -55.96 42.56 18.34
CA MET A 1 -54.67 41.98 17.92
C MET A 1 -53.82 41.86 19.16
N ARG A 2 -53.43 40.66 19.57
CA ARG A 2 -52.53 40.42 20.70
C ARG A 2 -51.32 39.71 20.13
N ASP A 3 -50.20 40.42 20.13
CA ASP A 3 -48.92 39.92 19.64
C ASP A 3 -48.53 38.66 20.40
N ARG A 4 -48.15 37.64 19.62
CA ARG A 4 -47.47 36.46 20.13
C ARG A 4 -46.04 36.88 20.42
N ASP A 5 -45.80 37.41 21.60
CA ASP A 5 -44.45 37.43 22.15
C ASP A 5 -44.07 35.99 22.50
N ALA A 6 -43.65 35.24 21.48
CA ALA A 6 -42.91 34.00 21.63
C ALA A 6 -41.54 34.38 22.18
N GLY A 7 -41.48 34.52 23.50
CA GLY A 7 -40.24 34.81 24.23
C GLY A 7 -39.17 33.81 23.80
N PHE A 8 -38.10 34.36 23.22
CA PHE A 8 -36.85 33.69 22.88
C PHE A 8 -36.33 33.00 24.14
N THR A 9 -36.62 31.72 24.31
CA THR A 9 -36.29 31.04 25.57
C THR A 9 -34.80 30.71 25.57
N LEU A 10 -34.11 30.92 26.70
CA LEU A 10 -32.70 30.52 26.88
C LEU A 10 -32.46 29.05 26.49
N ILE A 11 -33.48 28.20 26.71
CA ILE A 11 -33.45 26.78 26.37
C ILE A 11 -33.42 26.54 24.85
N GLU A 12 -33.98 27.42 24.02
CA GLU A 12 -33.93 27.30 22.57
C GLU A 12 -32.50 27.49 22.03
N VAL A 13 -31.80 28.53 22.50
CA VAL A 13 -30.39 28.75 22.16
C VAL A 13 -29.52 27.60 22.67
N LEU A 14 -29.81 27.07 23.86
CA LEU A 14 -29.12 25.90 24.40
C LEU A 14 -29.34 24.65 23.55
N ILE A 15 -30.59 24.37 23.15
CA ILE A 15 -30.93 23.22 22.30
C ILE A 15 -30.25 23.37 20.93
N ALA A 16 -30.33 24.56 20.32
CA ALA A 16 -29.67 24.84 19.05
C ALA A 16 -28.15 24.62 19.15
N PHE A 17 -27.54 25.06 20.26
CA PHE A 17 -26.13 24.85 20.52
C PHE A 17 -25.77 23.37 20.72
N VAL A 18 -26.59 22.60 21.45
CA VAL A 18 -26.40 21.15 21.60
C VAL A 18 -26.50 20.44 20.26
N ILE A 19 -27.50 20.76 19.43
CA ILE A 19 -27.63 20.20 18.08
C ILE A 19 -26.41 20.57 17.22
N ALA A 20 -25.95 21.82 17.28
CA ALA A 20 -24.76 22.26 16.56
C ALA A 20 -23.50 21.49 17.01
N MET A 21 -23.31 21.27 18.31
CA MET A 21 -22.20 20.48 18.85
C MET A 21 -22.25 19.03 18.37
N LEU A 22 -23.42 18.40 18.38
CA LEU A 22 -23.61 17.04 17.87
C LEU A 22 -23.32 16.94 16.37
N ALA A 23 -23.82 17.90 15.59
CA ALA A 23 -23.54 17.98 14.16
C ALA A 23 -22.04 18.16 13.89
N LEU A 24 -21.36 19.01 14.66
CA LEU A 24 -19.92 19.24 14.55
C LEU A 24 -19.11 17.98 14.89
N GLY A 25 -19.55 17.20 15.87
CA GLY A 25 -18.93 15.91 16.22
C GLY A 25 -18.89 14.94 15.04
N VAL A 26 -20.02 14.78 14.33
CA VAL A 26 -20.11 13.91 13.14
C VAL A 26 -19.20 14.40 12.02
N VAL A 27 -19.16 15.71 11.78
CA VAL A 27 -18.27 16.31 10.77
C VAL A 27 -16.81 16.06 11.11
N TYR A 28 -16.43 16.22 12.37
CA TYR A 28 -15.05 16.05 12.83
C TYR A 28 -14.57 14.60 12.69
N GLU A 29 -15.44 13.63 12.99
CA GLU A 29 -15.14 12.20 12.82
C GLU A 29 -14.81 11.88 11.34
N GLY A 30 -15.62 12.37 10.40
CA GLY A 30 -15.37 12.22 8.97
C GLY A 30 -14.06 12.88 8.51
N MET A 31 -13.73 14.06 9.05
CA MET A 31 -12.47 14.75 8.74
C MET A 31 -11.24 13.96 9.19
N ILE A 32 -11.25 13.41 10.41
CA ILE A 32 -10.15 12.57 10.91
C ILE A 32 -9.98 11.33 10.03
N GLY A 33 -11.08 10.66 9.68
CA GLY A 33 -11.05 9.52 8.77
C GLY A 33 -10.45 9.86 7.41
N GLY A 34 -10.81 11.01 6.84
CA GLY A 34 -10.26 11.47 5.56
C GLY A 34 -8.75 11.71 5.60
N ILE A 35 -8.24 12.32 6.67
CA ILE A 35 -6.79 12.53 6.86
C ILE A 35 -6.06 11.20 6.96
N ALA A 36 -6.57 10.25 7.74
CA ALA A 36 -5.98 8.92 7.88
C ALA A 36 -5.97 8.15 6.54
N ALA A 37 -7.07 8.20 5.79
CA ALA A 37 -7.16 7.60 4.46
C ALA A 37 -6.14 8.20 3.48
N THR A 38 -5.95 9.52 3.51
CA THR A 38 -4.98 10.21 2.64
C THR A 38 -3.54 9.80 2.98
N GLN A 39 -3.19 9.74 4.26
CA GLN A 39 -1.87 9.27 4.69
C GLN A 39 -1.61 7.82 4.27
N LEU A 40 -2.61 6.95 4.39
CA LEU A 40 -2.53 5.58 3.94
C LEU A 40 -2.32 5.47 2.43
N SER A 41 -3.04 6.29 1.65
CA SER A 41 -2.88 6.36 0.19
C SER A 41 -1.45 6.75 -0.18
N ASN A 42 -0.93 7.82 0.41
CA ASN A 42 0.43 8.31 0.15
C ASN A 42 1.49 7.24 0.47
N ARG A 43 1.36 6.54 1.60
CA ARG A 43 2.27 5.43 1.98
C ARG A 43 2.19 4.26 1.01
N THR A 44 1.00 3.95 0.52
CA THR A 44 0.80 2.88 -0.46
C THR A 44 1.42 3.24 -1.81
N GLU A 45 1.23 4.47 -2.28
CA GLU A 45 1.85 4.98 -3.51
C GLU A 45 3.38 4.97 -3.41
N GLU A 46 3.92 5.37 -2.26
CA GLU A 46 5.35 5.30 -1.98
C GLU A 46 5.87 3.86 -2.04
N ALA A 47 5.22 2.90 -1.37
CA ALA A 47 5.56 1.48 -1.46
C ALA A 47 5.51 0.94 -2.89
N ILE A 48 4.50 1.32 -3.68
CA ILE A 48 4.38 0.91 -5.08
C ILE A 48 5.56 1.47 -5.90
N SER A 49 5.87 2.76 -5.75
CA SER A 49 6.98 3.41 -6.45
C SER A 49 8.32 2.74 -6.13
N ARG A 50 8.57 2.45 -4.84
CA ARG A 50 9.76 1.72 -4.37
C ARG A 50 9.84 0.31 -4.94
N ALA A 51 8.76 -0.45 -4.86
CA ALA A 51 8.69 -1.80 -5.43
C ALA A 51 8.91 -1.79 -6.96
N GLN A 52 8.38 -0.79 -7.68
CA GLN A 52 8.63 -0.61 -9.12
C GLN A 52 10.10 -0.30 -9.42
N SER A 53 10.75 0.53 -8.59
CA SER A 53 12.19 0.81 -8.70
C SER A 53 13.02 -0.47 -8.57
N HIS A 54 12.75 -1.28 -7.55
CA HIS A 54 13.39 -2.59 -7.38
C HIS A 54 13.12 -3.54 -8.56
N LEU A 55 11.88 -3.59 -9.04
CA LEU A 55 11.49 -4.41 -10.20
C LEU A 55 12.21 -3.98 -11.49
N ALA A 56 12.45 -2.67 -11.66
CA ALA A 56 13.15 -2.10 -12.82
C ALA A 56 14.66 -2.40 -12.80
N ALA A 57 15.24 -2.50 -11.61
CA ALA A 57 16.65 -2.91 -11.42
C ALA A 57 16.90 -4.37 -11.83
N VAL A 58 15.88 -5.23 -11.72
CA VAL A 58 15.95 -6.61 -12.23
C VAL A 58 16.10 -6.59 -13.76
N GLY A 59 17.18 -7.19 -14.27
CA GLY A 59 17.52 -7.24 -15.69
C GLY A 59 18.41 -6.09 -16.21
N HIS A 60 18.52 -4.98 -15.49
CA HIS A 60 19.47 -3.89 -15.83
C HIS A 60 20.71 -3.88 -14.93
N GLY A 61 20.56 -4.19 -13.65
CA GLY A 61 21.66 -4.31 -12.68
C GLY A 61 21.72 -5.67 -11.99
N LEU A 62 20.57 -6.34 -11.82
CA LEU A 62 20.47 -7.66 -11.19
C LEU A 62 20.23 -8.74 -12.24
N ARG A 63 21.12 -9.74 -12.29
CA ARG A 63 20.98 -10.88 -13.21
C ARG A 63 19.71 -11.69 -12.90
N ILE A 64 19.03 -12.13 -13.95
CA ILE A 64 17.85 -13.00 -13.85
C ILE A 64 18.33 -14.43 -13.57
N ALA A 65 18.44 -14.76 -12.29
CA ALA A 65 18.79 -16.06 -11.77
C ALA A 65 18.02 -16.30 -10.46
N PRO A 66 17.86 -17.56 -10.00
CA PRO A 66 17.21 -17.84 -8.72
C PRO A 66 17.88 -17.05 -7.59
N LEU A 67 17.10 -16.24 -6.88
CA LEU A 67 17.61 -15.32 -5.87
C LEU A 67 16.52 -14.94 -4.88
N VAL A 68 16.90 -14.81 -3.62
CA VAL A 68 16.12 -14.09 -2.62
C VAL A 68 17.04 -13.05 -2.00
N GLN A 69 16.64 -11.78 -2.07
CA GLN A 69 17.38 -10.66 -1.52
C GLN A 69 16.40 -9.72 -0.84
N GLY A 70 16.78 -9.11 0.28
CA GLY A 70 15.95 -8.12 0.96
C GLY A 70 16.80 -7.10 1.70
N GLY A 71 16.14 -6.08 2.22
CA GLY A 71 16.79 -5.01 2.97
C GLY A 71 15.81 -3.98 3.50
N ASP A 72 16.37 -2.95 4.13
CA ASP A 72 15.66 -1.74 4.50
C ASP A 72 15.66 -0.78 3.31
N ASP A 73 14.50 -0.19 2.99
CA ASP A 73 14.36 0.89 1.99
C ASP A 73 14.29 2.28 2.66
N GLY A 74 14.48 2.32 3.97
CA GLY A 74 14.38 3.51 4.80
C GLY A 74 12.93 3.91 5.08
N SER A 75 12.73 4.92 5.93
CA SER A 75 11.39 5.43 6.31
C SER A 75 10.41 4.37 6.86
N GLY A 76 10.95 3.26 7.35
CA GLY A 76 10.18 2.12 7.87
C GLY A 76 9.71 1.13 6.80
N PHE A 77 10.17 1.26 5.56
CA PHE A 77 9.89 0.33 4.49
C PHE A 77 10.96 -0.76 4.42
N THR A 78 10.52 -1.98 4.16
CA THR A 78 11.40 -3.14 4.04
C THR A 78 11.02 -3.93 2.81
N TRP A 79 12.01 -4.22 1.99
CA TRP A 79 11.82 -4.84 0.69
C TRP A 79 12.36 -6.26 0.65
N GLN A 80 11.77 -7.07 -0.22
CA GLN A 80 12.27 -8.40 -0.58
C GLN A 80 12.01 -8.67 -2.06
N ILE A 81 13.06 -9.03 -2.79
CA ILE A 81 13.00 -9.55 -4.15
C ILE A 81 13.16 -11.07 -4.09
N ARG A 82 12.26 -11.79 -4.75
CA ARG A 82 12.32 -13.24 -4.94
C ARG A 82 12.22 -13.55 -6.43
N ILE A 83 13.23 -14.22 -6.97
CA ILE A 83 13.29 -14.71 -8.34
C ILE A 83 13.30 -16.23 -8.30
N VAL A 84 12.33 -16.86 -8.94
CA VAL A 84 12.21 -18.32 -9.02
C VAL A 84 11.93 -18.76 -10.45
N PRO A 85 12.44 -19.91 -10.91
CA PRO A 85 12.09 -20.44 -12.21
C PRO A 85 10.60 -20.80 -12.25
N ASP A 86 9.92 -20.36 -13.30
CA ASP A 86 8.52 -20.66 -13.55
C ASP A 86 8.42 -22.05 -14.22
N GLN A 87 7.85 -23.00 -13.49
CA GLN A 87 7.71 -24.40 -13.91
C GLN A 87 6.65 -24.57 -15.02
N SER A 88 5.91 -23.50 -15.34
CA SER A 88 4.85 -23.47 -16.35
C SER A 88 5.36 -23.34 -17.79
N GLY A 89 6.64 -23.06 -17.99
CA GLY A 89 7.24 -22.83 -19.31
C GLY A 89 7.57 -24.13 -20.02
N VAL A 90 6.97 -24.35 -21.20
CA VAL A 90 7.21 -25.50 -22.09
C VAL A 90 8.72 -25.69 -22.28
N ALA A 91 9.23 -26.84 -21.86
CA ALA A 91 10.58 -27.30 -22.16
C ALA A 91 10.66 -27.67 -23.65
N ASP A 92 10.62 -26.68 -24.53
CA ASP A 92 10.86 -26.89 -25.94
C ASP A 92 12.37 -26.95 -26.19
N GLN A 93 12.79 -27.88 -27.04
CA GLN A 93 14.17 -28.35 -27.18
C GLN A 93 15.11 -27.37 -27.91
N GLY A 94 14.95 -26.07 -27.66
CA GLY A 94 15.78 -24.96 -28.14
C GLY A 94 16.67 -24.35 -27.03
N PRO A 95 17.57 -23.40 -27.35
CA PRO A 95 18.69 -23.05 -26.50
C PRO A 95 18.22 -22.43 -25.17
N ALA A 96 18.52 -23.13 -24.07
CA ALA A 96 18.76 -22.66 -22.69
C ALA A 96 17.96 -21.45 -22.16
N MET A 97 16.71 -21.20 -22.57
CA MET A 97 15.91 -20.09 -22.05
C MET A 97 14.87 -20.61 -21.04
N VAL A 98 14.82 -19.98 -19.87
CA VAL A 98 13.95 -20.35 -18.74
C VAL A 98 13.10 -19.13 -18.39
N LEU A 99 11.81 -19.35 -18.16
CA LEU A 99 10.92 -18.32 -17.65
C LEU A 99 11.15 -18.21 -16.14
N TYR A 100 11.32 -17.00 -15.63
CA TYR A 100 11.44 -16.71 -14.21
C TYR A 100 10.29 -15.84 -13.76
N GLN A 101 9.73 -16.16 -12.60
CA GLN A 101 8.83 -15.29 -11.86
C GLN A 101 9.66 -14.43 -10.90
N VAL A 102 9.52 -13.12 -11.05
CA VAL A 102 10.13 -12.11 -10.19
C VAL A 102 9.01 -11.51 -9.35
N GLU A 103 9.16 -11.61 -8.04
CA GLU A 103 8.27 -11.03 -7.04
C GLU A 103 9.05 -9.99 -6.24
N VAL A 104 8.48 -8.79 -6.11
CA VAL A 104 9.00 -7.73 -5.26
C VAL A 104 7.94 -7.41 -4.23
N THR A 105 8.32 -7.57 -2.97
CA THR A 105 7.47 -7.34 -1.81
C THR A 105 8.00 -6.13 -1.07
N GLU A 106 7.15 -5.14 -0.81
CA GLU A 106 7.43 -4.01 0.06
C GLU A 106 6.50 -4.06 1.26
N SER A 107 7.02 -3.85 2.46
CA SER A 107 6.25 -3.86 3.70
C SER A 107 6.63 -2.74 4.66
N TRP A 108 5.63 -2.16 5.32
CA TRP A 108 5.80 -1.06 6.25
C TRP A 108 4.86 -1.18 7.46
N PRO A 109 5.19 -0.56 8.61
CA PRO A 109 4.32 -0.54 9.78
C PRO A 109 2.97 0.11 9.51
N ASP A 110 1.89 -0.59 9.88
CA ASP A 110 0.53 -0.10 9.85
C ASP A 110 -0.25 -0.69 11.03
N ALA A 111 -0.44 0.13 12.07
CA ALA A 111 -1.14 -0.26 13.30
C ALA A 111 -2.62 -0.58 13.09
N THR A 112 -3.21 -0.23 11.94
CA THR A 112 -4.60 -0.58 11.60
C THR A 112 -4.74 -2.04 11.16
N THR A 113 -3.63 -2.70 10.84
CA THR A 113 -3.62 -4.12 10.45
C THR A 113 -3.35 -5.02 11.65
N ALA A 114 -3.96 -6.22 11.67
CA ALA A 114 -3.76 -7.18 12.77
C ALA A 114 -2.29 -7.63 12.93
N GLY A 115 -1.50 -7.58 11.85
CA GLY A 115 -0.06 -7.90 11.86
C GLY A 115 0.85 -6.71 12.13
N GLY A 116 0.30 -5.52 12.35
CA GLY A 116 1.05 -4.28 12.54
C GLY A 116 1.85 -3.82 11.32
N HIS A 117 1.70 -4.48 10.17
CA HIS A 117 2.41 -4.21 8.94
C HIS A 117 1.48 -4.40 7.74
N ARG A 118 1.61 -3.53 6.76
CA ARG A 118 0.97 -3.65 5.45
C ARG A 118 2.02 -4.03 4.42
N THR A 119 1.57 -4.66 3.34
CA THR A 119 2.45 -5.16 2.30
C THR A 119 1.88 -4.89 0.91
N VAL A 120 2.74 -4.53 -0.03
CA VAL A 120 2.48 -4.46 -1.47
C VAL A 120 3.37 -5.47 -2.17
N VAL A 121 2.80 -6.24 -3.10
CA VAL A 121 3.52 -7.25 -3.87
C VAL A 121 3.35 -6.98 -5.36
N LEU A 122 4.46 -6.78 -6.07
CA LEU A 122 4.51 -6.69 -7.52
C LEU A 122 5.10 -7.97 -8.10
N ARG A 123 4.45 -8.52 -9.13
CA ARG A 123 4.88 -9.74 -9.80
C ARG A 123 5.07 -9.50 -11.28
N THR A 124 6.15 -10.02 -11.83
CA THR A 124 6.39 -10.03 -13.28
C THR A 124 7.03 -11.35 -13.69
N ARG A 125 6.89 -11.69 -14.97
CA ARG A 125 7.54 -12.84 -15.59
C ARG A 125 8.59 -12.34 -16.57
N ARG A 126 9.79 -12.88 -16.48
CA ARG A 126 10.90 -12.51 -17.36
C ARG A 126 11.59 -13.75 -17.90
N LEU A 127 11.99 -13.71 -19.16
CA LEU A 127 12.83 -14.74 -19.76
C LEU A 127 14.29 -14.47 -19.36
N GLY A 128 14.99 -15.53 -18.96
CA GLY A 128 16.41 -15.49 -18.66
C GLY A 128 17.10 -16.73 -19.23
N THR A 129 18.43 -16.71 -19.30
CA THR A 129 19.17 -17.91 -19.66
C THR A 129 19.25 -18.87 -18.49
N ARG A 130 19.29 -20.17 -18.77
CA ARG A 130 19.58 -21.22 -17.79
C ARG A 130 21.03 -21.02 -17.35
N VAL A 131 21.23 -20.44 -16.18
CA VAL A 131 22.56 -20.44 -15.56
C VAL A 131 22.87 -21.89 -15.20
N GLY A 132 23.83 -22.48 -15.92
CA GLY A 132 24.34 -23.82 -15.61
C GLY A 132 24.97 -23.80 -14.21
N ALA A 133 24.62 -24.79 -13.38
CA ALA A 133 25.41 -25.11 -12.20
C ALA A 133 26.85 -25.46 -12.65
N PRO A 134 27.88 -25.10 -11.87
CA PRO A 134 29.27 -25.48 -12.16
C PRO A 134 29.45 -27.00 -12.22
#